data_AF-A0A7V0JGA9-F1
#
_entry.id   AF-A0A7V0JGA9-F1
#
_cell.length_a   1.000
_cell.length_b   1.000
_cell.length_c   1.000
_cell.angle_alpha   90.00
_cell.angle_beta   90.00
_cell.angle_gamma   90.00
#
_symmetry.space_group_name_H-M   'P 1'
#
loop_
_entity.id
_entity.type
_entity.pdbx_description
1 polymer ?
#
loop_
_entity_poly.entity_id
_entity_poly.type
_entity_poly.pdbx_seq_one_letter_code
_entity_poly.pdbx_strand_id
1 'polypeptide(L)'
;MTTAVNSHTATKSMSFRKDVVKVEQKRAVFGKNIIITDNTDWTTSEIVEASLDRWQVENRFRLSKDNDLVAMLPIRHWTDSKIRCHLFSCVVAMTYLRRIELKLNAAGIRRTAEDVMDDMRHFHSVLMLTAGGRKPRRCLEIPTKTQAEVLSAFGRYVDDSGVLQPVHR
;
A
#
# COMPACT_ATOMS: atom_id res chain seq x y z
N MET A 1 6.37 16.68 -33.94
CA MET A 1 7.71 17.25 -33.69
C MET A 1 8.31 17.48 -35.07
N THR A 2 8.40 18.74 -35.51
CA THR A 2 8.88 19.06 -36.86
C THR A 2 9.98 20.10 -36.69
N THR A 3 11.22 19.70 -36.96
CA THR A 3 12.39 20.56 -36.86
C THR A 3 12.67 21.14 -38.25
N ALA A 4 12.45 22.44 -38.44
CA ALA A 4 12.96 23.16 -39.59
C ALA A 4 14.31 23.78 -39.21
N VAL A 5 15.38 23.44 -39.94
CA VAL A 5 16.72 23.99 -39.77
C VAL A 5 16.98 24.98 -40.90
N ASN A 6 16.92 26.28 -40.61
CA ASN A 6 17.42 27.30 -41.54
C ASN A 6 18.91 27.52 -41.28
N SER A 7 19.71 27.32 -42.32
CA SER A 7 21.16 27.48 -42.31
C SER A 7 21.56 28.92 -42.60
N HIS A 8 21.98 29.66 -41.55
CA HIS A 8 23.19 30.50 -41.51
C HIS A 8 23.24 31.26 -40.17
N THR A 9 24.39 31.20 -39.49
CA THR A 9 24.70 31.61 -38.09
C THR A 9 24.16 30.66 -37.00
N ALA A 10 25.04 29.77 -36.50
CA ALA A 10 24.67 28.64 -35.66
C ALA A 10 24.65 28.98 -34.16
N THR A 11 23.67 29.77 -33.71
CA THR A 11 23.19 29.70 -32.33
C THR A 11 21.97 28.78 -32.33
N LYS A 12 22.11 27.56 -31.79
CA LYS A 12 20.97 26.63 -31.66
C LYS A 12 19.96 27.23 -30.67
N SER A 13 18.91 27.88 -31.19
CA SER A 13 17.78 28.29 -30.37
C SER A 13 16.71 27.19 -30.38
N MET A 14 16.26 26.80 -29.19
CA MET A 14 15.04 26.01 -29.05
C MET A 14 13.85 26.96 -29.01
N SER A 15 12.89 26.77 -29.91
CA SER A 15 11.61 27.47 -29.84
C SER A 15 10.48 26.47 -29.57
N PHE A 16 9.60 26.82 -28.64
CA PHE A 16 8.39 26.07 -28.35
C PHE A 16 7.21 26.83 -28.97
N ARG A 17 6.46 26.19 -29.88
CA ARG A 17 5.21 26.74 -30.40
C ARG A 17 4.03 26.05 -29.75
N LYS A 18 3.13 26.84 -29.17
CA LYS A 18 1.86 26.39 -28.61
C LYS A 18 0.89 26.09 -29.74
N ASP A 19 0.40 24.86 -29.83
CA ASP A 19 -0.68 24.48 -30.72
C ASP A 19 -2.00 25.00 -30.11
N VAL A 20 -2.44 26.18 -30.57
CA VAL A 20 -3.60 26.89 -30.02
C VAL A 20 -4.87 26.06 -30.15
N VAL A 21 -5.04 25.35 -31.27
CA VAL A 21 -6.23 24.53 -31.55
C VAL A 21 -6.32 23.37 -30.55
N LYS A 22 -5.22 22.64 -30.32
CA LYS A 22 -5.22 21.55 -29.33
C LYS A 22 -5.44 22.03 -27.91
N VAL A 23 -4.94 23.22 -27.57
CA VAL A 23 -5.13 23.80 -26.24
C VAL A 23 -6.59 24.17 -26.00
N GLU A 24 -7.25 24.80 -26.98
CA GLU A 24 -8.67 25.14 -26.85
C GLU A 24 -9.55 23.89 -26.83
N GLN A 25 -9.24 22.86 -27.62
CA GLN A 25 -9.91 21.55 -27.53
C GLN A 25 -9.76 20.92 -26.14
N LYS A 26 -8.55 20.94 -25.56
CA LYS A 26 -8.30 20.43 -24.20
C LYS A 26 -9.02 21.25 -23.12
N ARG A 27 -9.14 22.57 -23.31
CA ARG A 27 -9.93 23.44 -22.41
C ARG A 27 -11.41 23.10 -22.43
N ALA A 28 -11.99 22.81 -23.60
CA ALA A 28 -13.41 22.47 -23.73
C ALA A 28 -13.81 21.14 -23.04
N VAL A 29 -12.84 20.25 -22.82
CA VAL A 29 -13.02 18.98 -22.08
C VAL A 29 -12.41 19.00 -20.69
N PHE A 30 -11.84 20.14 -20.27
CA PHE A 30 -11.19 20.25 -18.98
C PHE A 30 -12.22 20.04 -17.86
N GLY A 31 -11.93 19.12 -16.93
CA GLY A 31 -12.85 18.72 -15.86
C GLY A 31 -13.91 17.67 -16.27
N LYS A 32 -14.00 17.27 -17.54
CA LYS A 32 -14.85 16.14 -17.97
C LYS A 32 -14.06 14.84 -17.86
N ASN A 33 -14.62 13.84 -17.19
CA ASN A 33 -14.04 12.50 -17.12
C ASN A 33 -14.68 11.62 -18.20
N ILE A 34 -13.87 11.09 -19.12
CA ILE A 34 -14.34 10.23 -20.21
C ILE A 34 -14.00 8.79 -19.83
N ILE A 35 -15.03 7.96 -19.65
CA ILE A 35 -14.88 6.53 -19.39
C ILE A 35 -15.05 5.79 -20.72
N ILE A 36 -14.04 4.99 -21.09
CA ILE A 36 -14.08 4.12 -22.27
C ILE A 36 -14.03 2.68 -21.74
N THR A 37 -15.02 1.87 -22.09
CA THR A 37 -15.10 0.47 -21.68
C THR A 37 -15.59 -0.39 -22.84
N ASP A 38 -15.09 -1.62 -22.89
CA ASP A 38 -15.55 -2.70 -23.77
C ASP A 38 -16.64 -3.56 -23.11
N ASN A 39 -17.03 -3.23 -21.88
CA ASN A 39 -18.08 -3.93 -21.14
C ASN A 39 -19.47 -3.45 -21.57
N THR A 40 -20.20 -4.30 -22.30
CA THR A 40 -21.53 -4.01 -22.85
C THR A 40 -22.68 -4.44 -21.93
N ASP A 41 -22.39 -5.27 -20.93
CA ASP A 41 -23.42 -5.93 -20.13
C ASP A 41 -23.77 -5.15 -18.85
N TRP A 42 -22.93 -4.19 -18.47
CA TRP A 42 -23.11 -3.38 -17.27
C TRP A 42 -23.98 -2.16 -17.55
N THR A 43 -24.79 -1.79 -16.55
CA THR A 43 -25.51 -0.54 -16.55
C THR A 43 -24.54 0.64 -16.48
N THR A 44 -24.99 1.81 -16.96
CA THR A 44 -24.21 3.05 -16.83
C THR A 44 -23.85 3.36 -15.37
N SER A 45 -24.73 3.03 -14.42
CA SER A 45 -24.46 3.23 -12.98
C SER A 45 -23.29 2.37 -12.50
N GLU A 46 -23.28 1.09 -12.84
CA GLU A 46 -22.20 0.16 -12.46
C GLU A 46 -20.86 0.57 -13.09
N ILE A 47 -20.87 1.04 -14.35
CA ILE A 47 -19.67 1.54 -15.02
C ILE A 47 -19.11 2.77 -14.29
N VAL A 48 -19.98 3.71 -13.90
CA VAL A 48 -19.58 4.92 -13.18
C VAL A 48 -19.05 4.57 -11.78
N GLU A 49 -19.75 3.69 -11.06
CA GLU A 49 -19.34 3.24 -9.72
C GLU A 49 -17.98 2.54 -9.75
N ALA A 50 -17.79 1.58 -10.67
CA ALA A 50 -16.50 0.91 -10.84
C ALA A 50 -15.37 1.89 -11.22
N SER A 51 -15.67 2.92 -12.04
CA SER A 51 -14.68 3.96 -12.36
C SER A 51 -14.34 4.84 -11.15
N LEU A 52 -15.29 5.11 -10.25
CA LEU A 52 -15.03 5.86 -9.02
C LEU A 52 -14.24 5.01 -8.02
N ASP A 53 -14.58 3.73 -7.91
CA ASP A 53 -13.93 2.77 -7.02
C ASP A 53 -12.49 2.42 -7.41
N ARG A 54 -12.07 2.72 -8.65
CA ARG A 54 -10.68 2.60 -9.09
C ARG A 54 -9.71 3.31 -8.15
N TRP A 55 -10.13 4.43 -7.55
CA TRP A 55 -9.30 5.14 -6.57
C TRP A 55 -8.93 4.25 -5.37
N GLN A 56 -9.80 3.33 -4.95
CA GLN A 56 -9.47 2.41 -3.85
C GLN A 56 -8.25 1.57 -4.20
N VAL A 57 -8.19 1.05 -5.44
CA VAL A 57 -7.05 0.27 -5.96
C VAL A 57 -5.80 1.15 -6.03
N GLU A 58 -5.90 2.35 -6.61
CA GLU A 58 -4.79 3.30 -6.68
C GLU A 58 -4.23 3.66 -5.29
N ASN A 59 -5.11 3.89 -4.31
CA ASN A 59 -4.71 4.18 -2.93
C ASN A 59 -4.01 2.99 -2.29
N ARG A 60 -4.40 1.74 -2.59
CA ARG A 60 -3.69 0.54 -2.14
C ARG A 60 -2.33 0.37 -2.80
N PHE A 61 -2.20 0.68 -4.09
CA PHE A 61 -0.90 0.73 -4.74
C PHE A 61 -0.01 1.85 -4.19
N ARG A 62 -0.57 2.88 -3.57
CA ARG A 62 0.22 3.89 -2.86
C ARG A 62 1.01 3.29 -1.70
N LEU A 63 0.50 2.23 -1.04
CA LEU A 63 1.24 1.46 -0.02
C LEU A 63 2.48 0.77 -0.60
N SER A 64 2.53 0.48 -1.91
CA SER A 64 3.75 -0.07 -2.53
C SER A 64 4.92 0.93 -2.57
N LYS A 65 4.67 2.18 -2.20
CA LYS A 65 5.68 3.22 -2.04
C LYS A 65 6.06 3.45 -0.57
N ASP A 66 5.40 2.77 0.36
CA ASP A 66 5.76 2.78 1.77
C ASP A 66 6.98 1.89 1.98
N ASN A 67 8.11 2.50 2.36
CA ASN A 67 9.37 1.79 2.55
C ASN A 67 9.31 0.78 3.71
N ASP A 68 8.41 0.98 4.67
CA ASP A 68 8.33 0.20 5.89
C ASP A 68 7.38 -0.99 5.77
N LEU A 69 6.34 -0.88 4.95
CA LEU A 69 5.34 -1.94 4.76
C LEU A 69 5.53 -2.71 3.45
N VAL A 70 5.74 -2.01 2.33
CA VAL A 70 5.91 -2.62 1.00
C VAL A 70 6.89 -1.79 0.18
N ALA A 71 8.18 -2.06 0.33
CA ALA A 71 9.24 -1.35 -0.39
C ALA A 71 9.38 -1.80 -1.87
N MET A 72 8.39 -1.52 -2.72
CA MET A 72 8.47 -1.84 -4.15
C MET A 72 9.60 -1.07 -4.83
N LEU A 73 9.85 0.17 -4.37
CA LEU A 73 10.87 1.07 -4.90
C LEU A 73 11.76 1.58 -3.74
N PRO A 74 13.08 1.80 -3.98
CA PRO A 74 13.80 1.53 -5.22
C PRO A 74 14.09 0.02 -5.42
N ILE A 75 14.03 -0.44 -6.67
CA ILE A 75 14.44 -1.82 -7.01
C ILE A 75 15.98 -1.86 -7.00
N ARG A 76 16.55 -2.54 -6.00
CA ARG A 76 18.01 -2.70 -5.83
C ARG A 76 18.57 -3.98 -6.48
N HIS A 77 17.72 -4.75 -7.14
CA HIS A 77 18.11 -5.97 -7.87
C HIS A 77 18.37 -5.66 -9.35
N TRP A 78 19.36 -6.32 -9.96
CA TRP A 78 19.76 -6.07 -11.35
C TRP A 78 19.38 -7.19 -12.33
N THR A 79 19.00 -8.38 -11.84
CA THR A 79 18.57 -9.49 -12.72
C THR A 79 17.06 -9.59 -12.77
N ASP A 80 16.50 -9.82 -13.95
CA ASP A 80 15.06 -10.03 -14.17
C ASP A 80 14.45 -11.04 -13.20
N SER A 81 15.14 -12.17 -12.97
CA SER A 81 14.67 -13.21 -12.04
C SER A 81 14.53 -12.70 -10.60
N LYS A 82 15.47 -11.87 -10.12
CA LYS A 82 15.41 -11.30 -8.78
C LYS A 82 14.42 -10.14 -8.70
N ILE A 83 14.31 -9.34 -9.75
CA ILE A 83 13.28 -8.29 -9.87
C ILE A 83 11.89 -8.90 -9.78
N ARG A 84 11.61 -9.98 -10.54
CA ARG A 84 10.32 -10.70 -10.47
C ARG A 84 10.03 -11.26 -9.07
N CYS A 85 11.02 -11.84 -8.41
CA CYS A 85 10.87 -12.36 -7.04
C CYS A 85 10.56 -11.25 -6.02
N HIS A 86 11.22 -10.09 -6.13
CA HIS A 86 10.95 -8.93 -5.30
C HIS A 86 9.52 -8.41 -5.50
N LEU A 87 9.12 -8.19 -6.75
CA LEU A 87 7.77 -7.72 -7.09
C LEU A 87 6.69 -8.70 -6.59
N PHE A 88 6.92 -10.01 -6.74
CA PHE A 88 6.05 -11.03 -6.18
C PHE A 88 5.93 -10.91 -4.65
N SER A 89 7.05 -10.75 -3.95
CA SER A 89 7.06 -10.58 -2.49
C SER A 89 6.28 -9.34 -2.06
N CYS A 90 6.41 -8.22 -2.79
CA CYS A 90 5.61 -7.02 -2.55
C CYS A 90 4.10 -7.27 -2.72
N VAL A 91 3.68 -7.99 -3.77
CA VAL A 91 2.27 -8.35 -3.98
C VAL A 91 1.74 -9.24 -2.86
N VAL A 92 2.54 -10.21 -2.42
CA VAL A 92 2.20 -11.06 -1.27
C VAL A 92 2.03 -10.23 0.00
N ALA A 93 2.95 -9.30 0.28
CA ALA A 93 2.85 -8.39 1.43
C ALA A 93 1.57 -7.54 1.38
N MET A 94 1.26 -6.92 0.23
CA MET A 94 -0.01 -6.17 0.05
C MET A 94 -1.24 -7.04 0.30
N THR A 95 -1.20 -8.31 -0.14
CA THR A 95 -2.29 -9.26 0.08
C THR A 95 -2.47 -9.54 1.57
N TYR A 96 -1.38 -9.71 2.33
CA TYR A 96 -1.45 -9.89 3.78
C TYR A 96 -1.97 -8.66 4.51
N LEU A 97 -1.53 -7.45 4.16
CA LEU A 97 -2.06 -6.21 4.73
C LEU A 97 -3.58 -6.12 4.50
N ARG A 98 -4.05 -6.44 3.29
CA ARG A 98 -5.49 -6.46 3.01
C ARG A 98 -6.23 -7.51 3.82
N ARG A 99 -5.65 -8.70 4.02
CA ARG A 99 -6.24 -9.75 4.86
C ARG A 99 -6.33 -9.32 6.32
N ILE A 100 -5.34 -8.61 6.84
CA ILE A 100 -5.36 -8.06 8.21
C ILE A 100 -6.55 -7.10 8.34
N GLU A 101 -6.70 -6.13 7.44
CA GLU A 101 -7.82 -5.17 7.49
C GLU A 101 -9.18 -5.85 7.42
N LEU A 102 -9.35 -6.83 6.51
CA LEU A 102 -10.61 -7.54 6.37
C LEU A 102 -10.97 -8.28 7.66
N LYS A 103 -9.97 -8.90 8.31
CA LYS A 103 -10.17 -9.62 9.58
C LYS A 103 -10.51 -8.66 10.72
N LEU A 104 -9.84 -7.52 10.81
CA LEU A 104 -10.13 -6.48 11.80
C LEU A 104 -11.54 -5.90 11.60
N ASN A 105 -11.90 -5.60 10.35
CA ASN A 105 -13.21 -5.06 10.02
C ASN A 105 -14.33 -6.08 10.34
N ALA A 106 -14.09 -7.38 10.11
CA ALA A 106 -15.01 -8.44 10.53
C ALA A 106 -15.17 -8.54 12.06
N ALA A 107 -14.16 -8.11 12.83
CA ALA A 107 -14.22 -7.99 14.28
C ALA A 107 -14.77 -6.62 14.75
N GLY A 108 -15.24 -5.77 13.83
CA GLY A 108 -15.77 -4.43 14.13
C GLY A 108 -14.69 -3.35 14.35
N ILE A 109 -13.41 -3.67 14.15
CA ILE A 109 -12.30 -2.75 14.31
C ILE A 109 -12.03 -2.03 12.98
N ARG A 110 -12.35 -0.74 12.93
CA ARG A 110 -12.14 0.11 11.73
C ARG A 110 -10.82 0.85 11.82
N ARG A 111 -9.71 0.17 11.52
CA ARG A 111 -8.36 0.76 11.40
C ARG A 111 -7.72 0.33 10.07
N THR A 112 -6.83 1.16 9.54
CA THR A 112 -6.07 0.80 8.34
C THR A 112 -4.97 -0.21 8.69
N ALA A 113 -4.50 -0.98 7.71
CA ALA A 113 -3.35 -1.84 7.92
C ALA A 113 -2.09 -1.06 8.32
N GLU A 114 -1.93 0.16 7.79
CA GLU A 114 -0.80 1.04 8.11
C GLU A 114 -0.78 1.38 9.60
N ASP A 115 -1.89 1.92 10.12
CA ASP A 115 -2.00 2.27 11.55
C ASP A 115 -1.79 1.06 12.47
N VAL A 116 -2.31 -0.10 12.06
CA VAL A 116 -2.19 -1.34 12.83
C VAL A 116 -0.76 -1.84 12.83
N MET A 117 -0.10 -1.83 11.68
CA MET A 117 1.29 -2.29 11.59
C MET A 117 2.25 -1.35 12.32
N ASP A 118 1.99 -0.04 12.32
CA ASP A 118 2.74 0.94 13.11
C ASP A 118 2.58 0.68 14.62
N ASP A 119 1.34 0.51 15.09
CA ASP A 119 1.05 0.19 16.50
C ASP A 119 1.66 -1.16 16.92
N MET A 120 1.55 -2.19 16.08
CA MET A 120 2.10 -3.52 16.35
C MET A 120 3.63 -3.58 16.23
N ARG A 121 4.28 -2.64 15.54
CA ARG A 121 5.75 -2.53 15.49
C ARG A 121 6.34 -2.25 16.87
N HIS A 122 5.58 -1.55 17.71
CA HIS A 122 5.93 -1.22 19.09
C HIS A 122 5.54 -2.30 20.09
N PHE A 123 5.06 -3.45 19.63
CA PHE A 123 4.77 -4.60 20.48
C PHE A 123 5.97 -5.56 20.48
N HIS A 124 6.80 -5.48 21.50
CA HIS A 124 8.09 -6.19 21.48
C HIS A 124 8.04 -7.56 22.17
N SER A 125 8.92 -8.46 21.70
CA SER A 125 9.28 -9.67 22.41
C SER A 125 10.63 -9.49 23.09
N VAL A 126 10.66 -9.64 24.41
CA VAL A 126 11.84 -9.49 25.25
C VAL A 126 12.36 -10.84 25.73
N LEU A 127 13.67 -10.94 25.90
CA LEU A 127 14.32 -12.08 26.56
C LEU A 127 14.62 -11.69 28.02
N MET A 128 13.89 -12.27 28.96
CA MET A 128 14.10 -12.07 30.38
C MET A 128 15.00 -13.17 30.95
N LEU A 129 16.06 -12.76 31.64
CA LEU A 129 16.91 -13.65 32.44
C LEU A 129 16.64 -13.35 33.92
N THR A 130 15.95 -14.26 34.60
CA THR A 130 15.67 -14.14 36.03
C THR A 130 16.94 -14.32 36.85
N ALA A 131 17.03 -13.66 38.01
CA ALA A 131 18.18 -13.82 38.92
C ALA A 131 18.40 -15.30 39.29
N GLY A 132 19.62 -15.80 39.08
CA GLY A 132 19.98 -17.20 39.27
C GLY A 132 19.51 -18.16 38.16
N GLY A 133 18.74 -17.68 37.18
CA GLY A 133 18.32 -18.44 36.01
C GLY A 133 19.45 -18.55 34.98
N ARG A 134 19.70 -19.78 34.50
CA ARG A 134 20.68 -20.03 33.42
C ARG A 134 20.07 -19.99 32.01
N LYS A 135 18.75 -19.97 31.90
CA LYS A 135 18.02 -20.01 30.62
C LYS A 135 17.16 -18.76 30.47
N PRO A 136 17.38 -17.92 29.45
CA PRO A 136 16.52 -16.78 29.17
C PRO A 136 15.13 -17.28 28.74
N ARG A 137 14.08 -16.61 29.24
CA ARG A 137 12.69 -16.83 28.84
C ARG A 137 12.25 -15.73 27.89
N ARG A 138 11.56 -16.11 26.82
CA ARG A 138 10.95 -15.14 25.90
C ARG A 138 9.58 -14.76 26.41
N CYS A 139 9.34 -13.46 26.52
CA CYS A 139 8.14 -12.87 27.04
C CYS A 139 7.69 -11.76 26.08
N LEU A 140 6.39 -11.55 25.94
CA LEU A 140 5.81 -10.40 25.26
C LEU A 140 5.57 -9.28 26.29
N GLU A 141 5.67 -8.05 25.83
CA GLU A 141 5.28 -6.89 26.64
C GLU A 141 3.78 -6.93 26.97
N ILE A 142 3.36 -6.09 27.91
CA ILE A 142 1.93 -5.90 28.18
C ILE A 142 1.36 -5.10 27.00
N PRO A 143 0.42 -5.66 26.22
CA PRO A 143 -0.10 -4.98 25.04
C PRO A 143 -0.86 -3.72 25.46
N THR A 144 -0.73 -2.65 24.67
CA THR A 144 -1.61 -1.49 24.78
C THR A 144 -3.05 -1.89 24.47
N LYS A 145 -4.03 -1.02 24.79
CA LYS A 145 -5.43 -1.27 24.47
C LYS A 145 -5.63 -1.60 22.98
N THR A 146 -5.00 -0.84 22.10
CA THR A 146 -5.15 -0.99 20.65
C THR A 146 -4.45 -2.24 20.12
N GLN A 147 -3.29 -2.61 20.69
CA GLN A 147 -2.63 -3.88 20.38
C GLN A 147 -3.45 -5.09 20.87
N ALA A 148 -4.05 -5.00 22.07
CA ALA A 148 -4.91 -6.05 22.61
C ALA A 148 -6.18 -6.25 21.76
N GLU A 149 -6.79 -5.17 21.26
CA GLU A 149 -7.90 -5.24 20.30
C GLU A 149 -7.49 -6.00 19.04
N VAL A 150 -6.32 -5.70 18.47
CA VAL A 150 -5.77 -6.44 17.32
C VAL A 150 -5.58 -7.92 17.66
N LEU A 151 -4.92 -8.25 18.76
CA LEU A 151 -4.71 -9.65 19.17
C LEU A 151 -6.04 -10.40 19.32
N SER A 152 -7.04 -9.75 19.94
CA SER A 152 -8.37 -10.33 20.16
C SER A 152 -9.11 -10.64 18.85
N ALA A 153 -9.00 -9.76 17.84
CA ALA A 153 -9.55 -10.01 16.51
C ALA A 153 -8.88 -11.21 15.82
N PHE A 154 -7.65 -11.55 16.23
CA PHE A 154 -6.95 -12.75 15.79
C PHE A 154 -7.20 -13.98 16.68
N GLY A 155 -8.07 -13.86 17.69
CA GLY A 155 -8.37 -14.93 18.64
C GLY A 155 -7.21 -15.22 19.59
N ARG A 156 -6.40 -14.20 19.91
CA ARG A 156 -5.24 -14.30 20.79
C ARG A 156 -5.28 -13.25 21.90
N TYR A 157 -4.61 -13.54 23.00
CA TYR A 157 -4.34 -12.57 24.08
C TYR A 157 -2.99 -12.88 24.71
N VAL A 158 -2.42 -11.91 25.43
CA VAL A 158 -1.18 -12.09 26.22
C VAL A 158 -1.59 -12.30 27.66
N ASP A 159 -1.15 -13.39 28.28
CA ASP A 159 -1.39 -13.65 29.70
C ASP A 159 -0.38 -12.89 30.60
N ASP A 160 -0.59 -12.94 31.93
CA ASP A 160 0.28 -12.26 32.91
C ASP A 160 1.73 -12.78 32.89
N SER A 161 1.97 -13.95 32.29
CA SER A 161 3.32 -14.50 32.08
C SER A 161 3.99 -13.99 30.80
N GLY A 162 3.28 -13.14 30.05
CA GLY A 162 3.66 -12.58 28.76
C GLY A 162 3.75 -13.63 27.66
N VAL A 163 2.92 -14.66 27.74
CA VAL A 163 2.80 -15.71 26.71
C VAL A 163 1.53 -15.48 25.89
N LEU A 164 1.62 -15.67 24.58
CA LEU A 164 0.49 -15.53 23.67
C LEU A 164 -0.40 -16.78 23.73
N GLN A 165 -1.63 -16.63 24.21
CA GLN A 165 -2.60 -17.69 24.37
C GLN A 165 -3.75 -17.60 23.36
N PRO A 166 -4.37 -18.73 22.97
CA PRO A 166 -5.62 -18.70 22.22
C PRO A 166 -6.79 -18.26 23.11
N VAL A 167 -7.62 -17.35 22.62
CA VAL A 167 -8.92 -17.06 23.23
C VAL A 167 -9.78 -18.31 23.08
N HIS A 168 -10.13 -18.95 24.20
CA HIS A 168 -11.07 -20.07 24.18
C HIS A 168 -12.44 -19.50 23.79
N ARG A 169 -13.01 -20.06 22.73
CA ARG A 169 -14.30 -19.66 22.17
C ARG A 169 -15.37 -20.66 22.56
#